data_AF-A0A1C3NY75-F1
#
_entry.id   AF-A0A1C3NY75-F1
#
_cell.length_a   1.000
_cell.length_b   1.000
_cell.length_c   1.000
_cell.angle_alpha   90.00
_cell.angle_beta   90.00
_cell.angle_gamma   90.00
#
_symmetry.space_group_name_H-M   'P 1'
#
loop_
_entity.id
_entity.type
_entity.pdbx_description
1 polymer ?
#
loop_
_entity_poly.entity_id
_entity_poly.type
_entity_poly.pdbx_seq_one_letter_code
_entity_poly.pdbx_strand_id
1 'polypeptide(L)'
;MPGLNDSEEHLDAAYTLAKHADATVFTGLFYRDQIAECYKANGLPEPYEDTARRKIVPETLERRVLASFDATTPLFRKTSCAVAYAHGLPDYNGHYDIRELCDICPLSQLELCAGGHKVPSPERLREVASGLPEARGLVVVDITDRAAVVSGLKTEQPRYYLQHALGFQVHDVRHPHHERRHGRADIGWKDGQQGD
;
A
#
# COMPACT_ATOMS: atom_id res chain seq x y z
N MET A 1 20.12 -3.29 5.76
CA MET A 1 19.11 -2.42 6.42
C MET A 1 18.02 -3.35 6.94
N PRO A 2 18.00 -3.63 8.25
CA PRO A 2 17.05 -4.58 8.81
C PRO A 2 15.64 -3.96 8.93
N GLY A 3 14.62 -4.77 8.73
CA GLY A 3 13.27 -4.50 9.22
C GLY A 3 13.16 -4.73 10.73
N LEU A 4 11.97 -4.48 11.29
CA LEU A 4 11.63 -5.02 12.61
C LEU A 4 11.08 -6.43 12.42
N ASN A 5 11.52 -7.38 13.25
CA ASN A 5 11.15 -8.81 13.17
C ASN A 5 11.48 -9.44 11.80
N ASP A 6 12.70 -9.25 11.33
CA ASP A 6 13.11 -9.64 9.98
C ASP A 6 14.27 -10.65 9.93
N SER A 7 14.62 -11.29 11.05
CA SER A 7 15.60 -12.39 11.04
C SER A 7 15.03 -13.63 10.36
N GLU A 8 15.89 -14.61 10.04
CA GLU A 8 15.45 -15.88 9.44
C GLU A 8 14.44 -16.60 10.36
N GLU A 9 14.69 -16.60 11.67
CA GLU A 9 13.78 -17.21 12.65
C GLU A 9 12.40 -16.53 12.66
N HIS A 10 12.35 -15.20 12.49
CA HIS A 10 11.08 -14.49 12.39
C HIS A 10 10.32 -14.85 11.12
N LEU A 11 11.01 -14.99 9.98
CA LEU A 11 10.40 -15.36 8.71
C LEU A 11 9.89 -16.81 8.74
N ASP A 12 10.66 -17.73 9.32
CA ASP A 12 10.26 -19.14 9.48
C ASP A 12 9.04 -19.28 10.40
N ALA A 13 9.02 -18.51 11.50
CA ALA A 13 7.87 -18.46 12.39
C ALA A 13 6.63 -17.88 11.67
N ALA A 14 6.79 -16.80 10.92
CA ALA A 14 5.72 -16.19 10.14
C ALA A 14 5.16 -17.17 9.09
N TYR A 15 6.02 -17.89 8.37
CA TYR A 15 5.61 -18.90 7.41
C TYR A 15 4.88 -20.08 8.08
N THR A 16 5.33 -20.51 9.26
CA THR A 16 4.65 -21.56 10.03
C THR A 16 3.24 -21.13 10.43
N LEU A 17 3.08 -19.89 10.91
CA LEU A 17 1.77 -19.33 11.27
C LEU A 17 0.85 -19.12 10.06
N ALA A 18 1.42 -18.75 8.90
CA ALA A 18 0.67 -18.52 7.67
C ALA A 18 -0.13 -19.73 7.20
N LYS A 19 0.33 -20.95 7.52
CA LYS A 19 -0.39 -22.21 7.23
C LYS A 19 -1.73 -22.34 7.94
N HIS A 20 -1.97 -21.51 8.97
CA HIS A 20 -3.19 -21.48 9.76
C HIS A 20 -3.98 -20.19 9.59
N ALA A 21 -3.54 -19.29 8.71
CA ALA A 21 -4.19 -18.01 8.46
C ALA A 21 -4.91 -18.01 7.10
N ASP A 22 -6.06 -17.34 7.01
CA ASP A 22 -6.75 -17.15 5.74
C ASP A 22 -5.94 -16.27 4.77
N ALA A 23 -5.16 -15.33 5.30
CA ALA A 23 -4.28 -14.46 4.51
C ALA A 23 -3.09 -13.98 5.34
N THR A 24 -1.95 -13.79 4.68
CA THR A 24 -0.72 -13.24 5.28
C THR A 24 -0.34 -11.93 4.62
N VAL A 25 0.10 -10.97 5.42
CA VAL A 25 0.55 -9.65 4.94
C VAL A 25 1.96 -9.40 5.43
N PHE A 26 2.82 -8.92 4.53
CA PHE A 26 4.04 -8.24 4.91
C PHE A 26 3.92 -6.76 4.55
N THR A 27 4.33 -5.90 5.47
CA THR A 27 4.23 -4.46 5.30
C THR A 27 5.43 -3.76 5.90
N GLY A 28 5.63 -2.51 5.51
CA GLY A 28 6.76 -1.74 6.01
C GLY A 28 6.55 -1.15 7.38
N LEU A 29 7.65 -0.71 7.96
CA LEU A 29 7.63 0.03 9.20
C LEU A 29 7.09 1.44 8.95
N PHE A 30 6.06 1.81 9.70
CA PHE A 30 5.67 3.21 9.79
C PHE A 30 6.58 3.87 10.82
N TYR A 31 7.57 4.65 10.37
CA TYR A 31 8.57 5.27 11.24
C TYR A 31 8.52 6.79 11.08
N ARG A 32 7.67 7.45 11.86
CA ARG A 32 7.48 8.91 11.87
C ARG A 32 8.17 9.54 13.07
N ASP A 33 8.27 10.86 13.07
CA ASP A 33 8.90 11.63 14.15
C ASP A 33 8.37 11.25 15.54
N GLN A 34 7.05 11.06 15.69
CA GLN A 34 6.47 10.66 16.98
C GLN A 34 6.95 9.27 17.45
N ILE A 35 7.22 8.37 16.50
CA ILE A 35 7.73 7.01 16.80
C ILE A 35 9.22 7.09 17.11
N ALA A 36 10.00 7.88 16.36
CA ALA A 36 11.41 8.13 16.64
C ALA A 36 11.61 8.79 18.02
N GLU A 37 10.79 9.77 18.37
CA GLU A 37 10.76 10.39 19.70
C GLU A 37 10.50 9.36 20.80
N CYS A 38 9.56 8.43 20.58
CA CYS A 38 9.28 7.35 21.52
C CYS A 38 10.51 6.44 21.71
N TYR A 39 11.21 6.09 20.63
CA TYR A 39 12.46 5.30 20.72
C TYR A 39 13.52 6.03 21.55
N LYS A 40 13.79 7.30 21.23
CA LYS A 40 14.77 8.14 21.95
C LYS A 40 14.43 8.29 23.43
N ALA A 41 13.16 8.58 23.74
CA ALA A 41 12.69 8.78 25.10
C ALA A 41 12.83 7.52 25.98
N ASN A 42 12.82 6.33 25.36
CA ASN A 42 12.97 5.05 26.06
C ASN A 42 14.39 4.45 25.94
N GLY A 43 15.36 5.18 25.36
CA GLY A 43 16.72 4.68 25.17
C GLY A 43 16.83 3.47 24.23
N LEU A 44 15.88 3.32 23.30
CA LEU A 44 15.84 2.23 22.33
C LEU A 44 16.66 2.59 21.08
N PRO A 45 17.38 1.64 20.48
CA PRO A 45 18.10 1.88 19.22
C PRO A 45 17.10 2.13 18.08
N GLU A 46 17.31 3.23 17.37
CA GLU A 46 16.47 3.61 16.23
C GLU A 46 16.70 2.68 15.03
N PRO A 47 15.63 2.20 14.36
CA PRO A 47 15.75 1.27 13.23
C PRO A 47 16.24 1.93 11.93
N TYR A 48 16.10 3.26 11.82
CA TYR A 48 16.49 4.05 10.66
C TYR A 48 17.07 5.39 11.11
N GLU A 49 18.03 5.92 10.35
CA GLU A 49 18.63 7.24 10.62
C GLU A 49 17.63 8.39 10.41
N ASP A 50 16.68 8.21 9.48
CA ASP A 50 15.67 9.18 9.12
C ASP A 50 14.25 8.61 9.25
N THR A 51 13.28 9.51 9.40
CA THR A 51 11.85 9.20 9.44
C THR A 51 11.20 9.33 8.06
N ALA A 52 10.03 8.72 7.87
CA ALA A 52 9.27 8.83 6.64
C ALA A 52 7.76 8.92 6.88
N ARG A 53 7.10 9.73 6.03
CA ARG A 53 5.64 9.85 5.99
C ARG A 53 4.95 8.53 5.61
N ARG A 54 5.57 7.79 4.68
CA ARG A 54 5.13 6.51 4.13
C ARG A 54 5.87 5.36 4.81
N LYS A 55 5.37 4.13 4.66
CA LYS A 55 6.01 2.95 5.25
C LYS A 55 7.36 2.66 4.59
N ILE A 56 8.37 2.37 5.40
CA ILE A 56 9.71 1.97 4.98
C ILE A 56 9.71 0.46 4.76
N VAL A 57 9.96 0.03 3.52
CA VAL A 57 10.16 -1.39 3.15
C VAL A 57 11.41 -1.46 2.28
N PRO A 58 12.55 -1.92 2.82
CA PRO A 58 13.73 -2.15 1.99
C PRO A 58 13.46 -3.21 0.92
N GLU A 59 13.91 -2.96 -0.31
CA GLU A 59 13.73 -3.89 -1.42
C GLU A 59 14.36 -5.27 -1.14
N THR A 60 15.51 -5.28 -0.45
CA THR A 60 16.19 -6.51 0.00
C THR A 60 15.35 -7.32 0.98
N LEU A 61 14.59 -6.64 1.86
CA LEU A 61 13.72 -7.30 2.82
C LEU A 61 12.51 -7.91 2.11
N GLU A 62 11.89 -7.19 1.19
CA GLU A 62 10.80 -7.73 0.38
C GLU A 62 11.21 -8.99 -0.36
N ARG A 63 12.40 -9.01 -0.99
CA ARG A 63 12.90 -10.22 -1.66
C ARG A 63 13.08 -11.40 -0.70
N ARG A 64 13.58 -11.15 0.52
CA ARG A 64 13.75 -12.21 1.54
C ARG A 64 12.40 -12.76 1.97
N VAL A 65 11.41 -11.90 2.23
CA VAL A 65 10.05 -12.33 2.56
C VAL A 65 9.47 -13.19 1.44
N LEU A 66 9.56 -12.74 0.17
CA LEU A 66 9.04 -13.52 -0.95
C LEU A 66 9.74 -14.87 -1.13
N ALA A 67 11.02 -14.97 -0.77
CA ALA A 67 11.77 -16.23 -0.84
C ALA A 67 11.45 -17.21 0.30
N SER A 68 10.96 -16.73 1.45
CA SER A 68 10.64 -17.57 2.62
C SER A 68 9.26 -18.24 2.53
N PHE A 69 8.39 -17.80 1.63
CA PHE A 69 7.02 -18.31 1.51
C PHE A 69 6.87 -19.13 0.23
N ASP A 70 6.10 -20.21 0.30
CA ASP A 70 5.75 -20.95 -0.91
C ASP A 70 4.73 -20.20 -1.77
N ALA A 71 4.64 -20.56 -3.05
CA ALA A 71 3.74 -19.92 -4.01
C ALA A 71 2.25 -20.16 -3.72
N THR A 72 1.92 -21.13 -2.85
CA THR A 72 0.54 -21.46 -2.50
C THR A 72 0.03 -20.69 -1.29
N THR A 73 0.93 -20.09 -0.51
CA THR A 73 0.58 -19.31 0.67
C THR A 73 -0.04 -17.98 0.25
N PRO A 74 -1.26 -17.64 0.70
CA PRO A 74 -1.88 -16.35 0.36
C PRO A 74 -1.10 -15.18 1.02
N LEU A 75 -0.15 -14.61 0.28
CA LEU A 75 0.75 -13.56 0.75
C LEU A 75 0.50 -12.25 0.00
N PHE A 76 0.36 -11.14 0.73
CA PHE A 76 -0.01 -9.85 0.14
C PHE A 76 0.90 -8.70 0.61
N ARG A 77 1.19 -7.76 -0.31
CA ARG A 77 1.92 -6.50 -0.01
C ARG A 77 1.04 -5.43 0.66
N LYS A 78 -0.29 -5.59 0.59
CA LYS A 78 -1.27 -4.61 1.05
C LYS A 78 -2.27 -5.29 1.98
N THR A 79 -2.44 -4.70 3.16
CA THR A 79 -3.41 -5.20 4.15
C THR A 79 -4.83 -5.24 3.60
N SER A 80 -5.23 -4.26 2.77
CA SER A 80 -6.56 -4.25 2.16
C SER A 80 -6.80 -5.44 1.23
N CYS A 81 -5.79 -5.84 0.45
CA CYS A 81 -5.88 -7.01 -0.43
C CYS A 81 -6.04 -8.31 0.37
N ALA A 82 -5.27 -8.49 1.44
CA ALA A 82 -5.39 -9.68 2.29
C ALA A 82 -6.74 -9.76 3.01
N VAL A 83 -7.22 -8.64 3.55
CA VAL A 83 -8.54 -8.58 4.18
C VAL A 83 -9.64 -8.88 3.15
N ALA A 84 -9.58 -8.26 1.97
CA ALA A 84 -10.54 -8.53 0.91
C ALA A 84 -10.53 -10.01 0.48
N TYR A 85 -9.34 -10.61 0.35
CA TYR A 85 -9.19 -12.04 0.04
C TYR A 85 -9.82 -12.95 1.09
N ALA A 86 -9.54 -12.71 2.38
CA ALA A 86 -10.12 -13.49 3.48
C ALA A 86 -11.67 -13.43 3.49
N HIS A 87 -12.25 -12.37 2.91
CA HIS A 87 -13.69 -12.18 2.82
C HIS A 87 -14.29 -12.50 1.44
N GLY A 88 -13.50 -12.95 0.45
CA GLY A 88 -13.98 -13.22 -0.90
C GLY A 88 -14.51 -11.98 -1.63
N LEU A 89 -13.91 -10.83 -1.39
CA LEU A 89 -14.29 -9.53 -1.96
C LEU A 89 -13.16 -8.96 -2.85
N PRO A 90 -13.48 -8.07 -3.81
CA PRO A 90 -12.46 -7.26 -4.47
C PRO A 90 -11.77 -6.33 -3.46
N ASP A 91 -10.50 -5.98 -3.70
CA ASP A 91 -9.77 -5.02 -2.88
C ASP A 91 -10.45 -3.64 -2.93
N TYR A 92 -10.88 -3.16 -1.76
CA TYR A 92 -11.57 -1.86 -1.63
C TYR A 92 -10.64 -0.66 -1.87
N ASN A 93 -9.32 -0.87 -1.96
CA ASN A 93 -8.40 0.17 -2.39
C ASN A 93 -8.22 0.22 -3.93
N GLY A 94 -8.76 -0.74 -4.69
CA GLY A 94 -8.67 -0.74 -6.15
C GLY A 94 -7.27 -0.95 -6.70
N HIS A 95 -6.43 -1.79 -6.08
CA HIS A 95 -5.07 -2.06 -6.60
C HIS A 95 -5.01 -2.93 -7.87
N TYR A 96 -6.15 -3.22 -8.53
CA TYR A 96 -6.19 -4.10 -9.70
C TYR A 96 -5.23 -3.64 -10.82
N ASP A 97 -4.55 -4.60 -11.45
CA ASP A 97 -3.56 -4.41 -12.52
C ASP A 97 -2.35 -3.51 -12.16
N ILE A 98 -2.06 -3.34 -10.86
CA ILE A 98 -0.79 -2.75 -10.41
C ILE A 98 0.27 -3.85 -10.36
N ARG A 99 1.03 -4.00 -11.44
CA ARG A 99 1.94 -5.15 -11.67
C ARG A 99 2.91 -5.41 -10.52
N GLU A 100 3.49 -4.37 -9.92
CA GLU A 100 4.43 -4.51 -8.81
C GLU A 100 3.77 -4.81 -7.45
N LEU A 101 2.44 -4.82 -7.39
CA LEU A 101 1.67 -5.25 -6.23
C LEU A 101 0.99 -6.59 -6.45
N CYS A 102 0.39 -6.77 -7.62
CA CYS A 102 -0.53 -7.86 -7.96
C CYS A 102 0.16 -9.12 -8.51
N ASP A 103 1.44 -9.06 -8.87
CA ASP A 103 2.24 -10.20 -9.35
C ASP A 103 2.32 -11.39 -8.36
N ILE A 104 2.01 -11.17 -7.07
CA ILE A 104 1.98 -12.23 -6.05
C ILE A 104 0.57 -12.56 -5.56
N CYS A 105 -0.46 -11.85 -6.05
CA CYS A 105 -1.83 -12.11 -5.60
C CYS A 105 -2.32 -13.47 -6.13
N PRO A 106 -3.09 -14.24 -5.35
CA PRO A 106 -3.76 -15.43 -5.84
C PRO A 106 -4.65 -15.12 -7.05
N LEU A 107 -4.72 -16.04 -8.01
CA LEU A 107 -5.53 -15.85 -9.23
C LEU A 107 -7.01 -15.58 -8.90
N SER A 108 -7.56 -16.29 -7.91
CA SER A 108 -8.93 -16.06 -7.43
C SER A 108 -9.17 -14.61 -6.95
N GLN A 109 -8.17 -13.99 -6.32
CA GLN A 109 -8.26 -12.59 -5.93
C GLN A 109 -8.19 -11.65 -7.14
N LEU A 110 -7.34 -11.96 -8.12
CA LEU A 110 -7.23 -11.18 -9.34
C LEU A 110 -8.55 -11.17 -10.12
N GLU A 111 -9.24 -12.31 -10.19
CA GLU A 111 -10.56 -12.44 -10.83
C GLU A 111 -11.63 -11.59 -10.12
N LEU A 112 -11.67 -11.63 -8.78
CA LEU A 112 -12.58 -10.79 -7.98
C LEU A 112 -12.30 -9.30 -8.23
N CYS A 113 -11.03 -8.90 -8.15
CA CYS A 113 -10.62 -7.52 -8.40
C CYS A 113 -10.94 -7.09 -9.84
N ALA A 114 -10.74 -7.95 -10.84
CA ALA A 114 -11.09 -7.67 -12.23
C ALA A 114 -12.59 -7.44 -12.41
N GLY A 115 -13.43 -8.29 -11.80
CA GLY A 115 -14.89 -8.14 -11.85
C GLY A 115 -15.41 -6.90 -11.10
N GLY A 116 -14.68 -6.46 -10.06
CA GLY A 116 -14.97 -5.24 -9.31
C GLY A 116 -14.43 -3.97 -9.95
N HIS A 117 -13.47 -4.06 -10.87
CA HIS A 117 -12.76 -2.92 -11.44
C HIS A 117 -13.68 -2.10 -12.35
N LYS A 118 -13.96 -0.87 -11.94
CA LYS A 118 -14.78 0.08 -12.70
C LYS A 118 -14.13 1.45 -12.68
N VAL A 119 -13.67 1.91 -13.85
CA VAL A 119 -13.14 3.26 -14.02
C VAL A 119 -14.28 4.26 -13.74
N PRO A 120 -14.17 5.13 -12.72
CA PRO A 120 -15.22 6.08 -12.39
C PRO A 120 -15.26 7.22 -13.42
N SER A 121 -16.44 7.75 -13.70
CA SER A 121 -16.54 9.03 -14.43
C SER A 121 -16.20 10.21 -13.50
N PRO A 122 -15.83 11.38 -14.06
CA PRO A 122 -15.68 12.60 -13.27
C PRO A 122 -16.94 12.95 -12.46
N GLU A 123 -18.12 12.70 -13.02
CA GLU A 123 -19.42 12.94 -12.36
C GLU A 123 -19.57 12.03 -11.15
N ARG A 124 -19.21 10.74 -11.27
CA ARG A 124 -19.28 9.79 -10.16
C ARG A 124 -18.31 10.17 -9.04
N LEU A 125 -17.10 10.62 -9.37
CA LEU A 125 -16.15 11.15 -8.37
C LEU A 125 -16.72 12.36 -7.62
N ARG A 126 -17.34 13.30 -8.33
CA ARG A 126 -17.97 14.48 -7.72
C ARG A 126 -19.19 14.12 -6.88
N GLU A 127 -20.00 13.16 -7.33
CA GLU A 127 -21.15 12.64 -6.59
C GLU A 127 -20.71 12.04 -5.25
N VAL A 128 -19.71 11.16 -5.25
CA VAL A 128 -19.17 10.56 -4.01
C VAL A 128 -18.53 11.62 -3.12
N ALA A 129 -17.83 12.60 -3.71
CA ALA A 129 -17.24 13.71 -2.97
C ALA A 129 -18.29 14.66 -2.35
N SER A 130 -19.49 14.76 -2.92
CA SER A 130 -20.53 15.70 -2.47
C SER A 130 -20.99 15.48 -1.02
N GLY A 131 -20.85 14.24 -0.52
CA GLY A 131 -21.14 13.88 0.86
C GLY A 131 -20.08 14.34 1.87
N LEU A 132 -18.95 14.92 1.41
CA LEU A 132 -17.82 15.31 2.25
C LEU A 132 -17.58 16.82 2.20
N PRO A 133 -17.86 17.57 3.28
CA PRO A 133 -17.57 19.00 3.37
C PRO A 133 -16.10 19.36 3.07
N GLU A 134 -15.17 18.47 3.40
CA GLU A 134 -13.72 18.60 3.19
C GLU A 134 -13.29 18.37 1.74
N ALA A 135 -14.15 17.74 0.91
CA ALA A 135 -13.92 17.48 -0.50
C ALA A 135 -14.56 18.53 -1.43
N ARG A 136 -15.19 19.58 -0.89
CA ARG A 136 -15.86 20.63 -1.70
C ARG A 136 -14.96 21.32 -2.73
N GLY A 137 -13.66 21.35 -2.48
CA GLY A 137 -12.66 21.90 -3.41
C GLY A 137 -12.14 20.91 -4.45
N LEU A 138 -12.65 19.67 -4.47
CA LEU A 138 -12.14 18.62 -5.34
C LEU A 138 -12.26 18.98 -6.81
N VAL A 139 -11.13 18.92 -7.51
CA VAL A 139 -11.04 19.02 -8.97
C VAL A 139 -10.51 17.70 -9.50
N VAL A 140 -11.24 17.09 -10.43
CA VAL A 140 -10.75 15.93 -11.20
C VAL A 140 -9.77 16.45 -12.25
N VAL A 141 -8.52 16.03 -12.15
CA VAL A 141 -7.43 16.45 -13.03
C VAL A 141 -7.31 15.51 -14.22
N ASP A 142 -7.34 14.20 -13.96
CA ASP A 142 -7.22 13.17 -14.99
C ASP A 142 -7.87 11.86 -14.51
N ILE A 143 -8.28 11.00 -15.45
CA ILE A 143 -8.74 9.64 -15.17
C ILE A 143 -8.18 8.72 -16.24
N THR A 144 -7.43 7.72 -15.78
CA THR A 144 -6.89 6.63 -16.61
C THR A 144 -7.61 5.32 -16.26
N ASP A 145 -7.29 4.25 -16.98
CA ASP A 145 -7.79 2.91 -16.64
C ASP A 145 -7.34 2.41 -15.26
N ARG A 146 -6.28 3.01 -14.69
CA ARG A 146 -5.66 2.57 -13.43
C ARG A 146 -5.92 3.48 -12.24
N ALA A 147 -6.06 4.79 -12.46
CA ALA A 147 -6.23 5.74 -11.37
C ALA A 147 -6.89 7.04 -11.82
N ALA A 148 -7.59 7.68 -10.87
CA ALA A 148 -8.06 9.05 -10.98
C ALA A 148 -7.10 9.97 -10.23
N VAL A 149 -6.69 11.07 -10.87
CA VAL A 149 -5.85 12.10 -10.27
C VAL A 149 -6.73 13.29 -9.92
N VAL A 150 -6.66 13.74 -8.67
CA VAL A 150 -7.47 14.84 -8.13
C VAL A 150 -6.59 15.92 -7.48
N SER A 151 -7.13 17.13 -7.40
CA SER A 151 -6.54 18.24 -6.66
C SER A 151 -7.59 18.98 -5.82
N GLY A 152 -7.16 19.99 -5.06
CA GLY A 152 -8.07 20.83 -4.27
C GLY A 152 -8.62 20.21 -2.98
N LEU A 153 -8.20 18.97 -2.65
CA LEU A 153 -8.41 18.40 -1.33
C LEU A 153 -7.56 19.13 -0.29
N LYS A 154 -8.08 19.38 0.91
CA LYS A 154 -7.30 20.05 1.97
C LYS A 154 -6.42 19.07 2.74
N THR A 155 -6.92 17.87 2.99
CA THR A 155 -6.24 16.79 3.72
C THR A 155 -6.26 15.50 2.89
N GLU A 156 -5.56 14.45 3.33
CA GLU A 156 -5.58 13.15 2.64
C GLU A 156 -6.84 12.31 2.89
N GLN A 157 -7.58 12.59 3.96
CA GLN A 157 -8.72 11.75 4.37
C GLN A 157 -9.82 11.63 3.31
N PRO A 158 -10.25 12.72 2.64
CA PRO A 158 -11.23 12.61 1.55
C PRO A 158 -10.76 11.71 0.40
N ARG A 159 -9.45 11.70 0.11
CA ARG A 159 -8.87 10.85 -0.93
C ARG A 159 -9.03 9.37 -0.57
N TYR A 160 -8.76 8.98 0.68
CA TYR A 160 -8.97 7.61 1.15
C TYR A 160 -10.45 7.20 1.07
N TYR A 161 -11.36 8.09 1.48
CA TYR A 161 -12.80 7.84 1.37
C TYR A 161 -13.21 7.58 -0.07
N LEU A 162 -12.81 8.44 -1.01
CA LEU A 162 -13.13 8.29 -2.43
C LEU A 162 -12.62 6.96 -2.99
N GLN A 163 -11.38 6.62 -2.66
CA GLN A 163 -10.77 5.35 -3.07
C GLN A 163 -11.58 4.16 -2.55
N HIS A 164 -11.94 4.14 -1.25
CA HIS A 164 -12.73 3.06 -0.65
C HIS A 164 -14.15 2.96 -1.20
N ALA A 165 -14.82 4.11 -1.39
CA ALA A 165 -16.19 4.17 -1.88
C ALA A 165 -16.32 3.78 -3.35
N LEU A 166 -15.26 3.96 -4.14
CA LEU A 166 -15.21 3.63 -5.56
C LEU A 166 -14.57 2.26 -5.84
N GLY A 167 -13.79 1.72 -4.90
CA GLY A 167 -12.96 0.54 -5.16
C GLY A 167 -11.92 0.79 -6.26
N PHE A 168 -11.42 2.03 -6.37
CA PHE A 168 -10.56 2.48 -7.47
C PHE A 168 -9.47 3.42 -6.96
N GLN A 169 -8.26 3.39 -7.54
CA GLN A 169 -7.17 4.27 -7.08
C GLN A 169 -7.54 5.74 -7.29
N VAL A 170 -7.35 6.52 -6.23
CA VAL A 170 -7.48 7.98 -6.26
C VAL A 170 -6.19 8.60 -5.72
N HIS A 171 -5.51 9.38 -6.55
CA HIS A 171 -4.26 10.05 -6.20
C HIS A 171 -4.46 11.56 -6.08
N ASP A 172 -3.86 12.16 -5.05
CA ASP A 172 -3.80 13.62 -4.92
C ASP A 172 -2.50 14.11 -5.55
N VAL A 173 -2.56 15.15 -6.39
CA VAL A 173 -1.39 15.76 -7.04
C VAL A 173 -0.31 16.19 -6.07
N ARG A 174 -0.65 16.51 -4.80
CA ARG A 174 0.30 16.89 -3.76
C ARG A 174 1.08 15.70 -3.19
N HIS A 175 0.62 14.48 -3.44
CA HIS A 175 1.18 13.26 -2.87
C HIS A 175 1.37 12.18 -3.96
N PRO A 176 2.20 12.44 -4.98
CA PRO A 176 2.36 11.53 -6.11
C PRO A 176 2.85 10.15 -5.67
N HIS A 177 2.42 9.12 -6.41
CA HIS A 177 2.96 7.77 -6.27
C HIS A 177 4.15 7.64 -7.21
N HIS A 178 5.30 7.20 -6.69
CA HIS A 178 6.45 6.87 -7.53
C HIS A 178 6.29 5.45 -8.07
N GLU A 179 6.72 5.27 -9.33
CA GLU A 179 6.75 3.97 -10.00
C GLU A 179 7.47 2.93 -9.12
N ARG A 180 6.95 1.70 -9.06
CA ARG A 180 7.47 0.59 -8.24
C ARG A 180 7.44 0.79 -6.72
N ARG A 181 7.07 1.98 -6.22
CA ARG A 181 7.01 2.27 -4.77
C ARG A 181 5.60 2.25 -4.22
N HIS A 182 4.57 2.57 -5.01
CA HIS A 182 3.14 2.48 -4.64
C HIS A 182 2.80 2.84 -3.19
N GLY A 183 3.25 4.03 -2.77
CA GLY A 183 2.99 4.52 -1.41
C GLY A 183 3.96 4.03 -0.33
N ARG A 184 5.10 3.43 -0.71
CA ARG A 184 6.27 3.22 0.16
C ARG A 184 7.14 4.48 0.23
N ALA A 185 7.93 4.58 1.29
CA ALA A 185 8.94 5.62 1.46
C ALA A 185 10.15 5.39 0.55
N ASP A 186 10.93 6.45 0.32
CA ASP A 186 12.17 6.37 -0.47
C ASP A 186 13.29 5.67 0.30
N ILE A 187 13.30 5.80 1.64
CA ILE A 187 14.22 5.08 2.52
C ILE A 187 14.13 3.57 2.25
N GLY A 188 15.29 2.93 2.06
CA GLY A 188 15.39 1.50 1.76
C GLY A 188 15.31 1.14 0.28
N TRP A 189 15.14 2.12 -0.61
CA TRP A 189 15.28 1.98 -2.05
C TRP A 189 16.57 2.68 -2.47
N LYS A 190 17.43 1.99 -3.22
CA LYS A 190 18.48 2.70 -3.95
C LYS A 190 17.74 3.46 -5.05
N ASP A 191 17.76 4.79 -5.00
CA ASP A 191 17.52 5.54 -6.23
C ASP A 191 18.46 4.96 -7.29
N GLY A 192 17.94 4.75 -8.50
CA GLY A 192 18.81 4.48 -9.62
C GLY A 192 19.75 5.66 -9.75
N GLN A 193 20.91 5.59 -9.10
CA GLN A 193 22.10 6.24 -9.59
C GLN A 193 22.25 5.70 -11.01
N GLN A 194 21.74 6.46 -11.97
CA GLN A 194 22.32 6.52 -13.29
C GLN A 194 23.80 6.79 -13.03
N GLY A 195 24.61 5.74 -13.14
CA GLY A 195 26.03 5.89 -13.32
C GLY A 195 26.27 6.66 -14.61
N ASP A 196 27.20 7.61 -14.52
CA ASP A 196 27.93 8.33 -15.57
C ASP A 196 27.23 8.67 -16.90
#